data_AF-A0A1E9BLV3-F1
#
_entry.id   AF-A0A1E9BLV3-F1
#
_cell.length_a   1.000
_cell.length_b   1.000
_cell.length_c   1.000
_cell.angle_alpha   90.00
_cell.angle_beta   90.00
_cell.angle_gamma   90.00
#
_symmetry.space_group_name_H-M   'P 1'
#
loop_
_entity.id
_entity.type
_entity.pdbx_description
1 polymer ?
#
loop_
_entity_poly.entity_id
_entity_poly.type
_entity_poly.pdbx_seq_one_letter_code
_entity_poly.pdbx_strand_id
1 'polypeptide(L)'
;MKKEEIIRRCYGGMKERHGVETIILFHVGDSFEAYFDDAETITRITEVPRFKMTAAGIPAIRISDAALEECRNRLLDAGCKVCVSEVRGVSGRHILKINETNTETGR
;
A
#
# COMPACT_ATOMS: atom_id res chain seq x y z
N MET A 1 18.23 3.85 -0.07
CA MET A 1 17.43 2.69 0.37
C MET A 1 16.77 2.06 -0.86
N LYS A 2 16.78 0.73 -1.01
CA LYS A 2 16.15 0.08 -2.17
C LYS A 2 14.63 0.12 -2.03
N LYS A 3 13.89 0.20 -3.15
CA LYS A 3 12.41 0.24 -3.15
C LYS A 3 11.79 -0.94 -2.39
N GLU A 4 12.37 -2.13 -2.53
CA GLU A 4 11.93 -3.34 -1.81
C GLU A 4 11.99 -3.21 -0.28
N GLU A 5 13.01 -2.53 0.24
CA GLU A 5 13.21 -2.33 1.67
C GLU A 5 12.18 -1.33 2.23
N ILE A 6 11.91 -0.27 1.47
CA ILE A 6 10.85 0.70 1.78
C ILE A 6 9.48 -0.01 1.83
N ILE A 7 9.16 -0.82 0.81
CA ILE A 7 7.90 -1.57 0.77
C ILE A 7 7.77 -2.49 1.98
N ARG A 8 8.81 -3.29 2.30
CA ARG A 8 8.79 -4.19 3.46
C ARG A 8 8.57 -3.43 4.77
N ARG A 9 9.28 -2.31 4.96
CA ARG A 9 9.18 -1.50 6.17
C ARG A 9 7.81 -0.83 6.33
N CYS A 10 7.29 -0.23 5.26
CA CYS A 10 5.98 0.42 5.28
C CYS A 10 4.86 -0.60 5.51
N TYR A 11 4.91 -1.73 4.79
CA TYR A 11 3.94 -2.81 4.95
C TYR A 11 3.98 -3.36 6.38
N GLY A 12 5.16 -3.75 6.87
CA GLY A 12 5.34 -4.28 8.22
C GLY A 12 4.81 -3.32 9.30
N GLY A 13 5.19 -2.03 9.23
CA GLY A 13 4.74 -1.04 10.21
C GLY A 13 3.23 -0.78 10.18
N MET A 14 2.58 -0.89 9.02
CA MET A 14 1.12 -0.79 8.93
C MET A 14 0.43 -2.03 9.50
N LYS A 15 0.97 -3.22 9.25
CA LYS A 15 0.47 -4.48 9.83
C LYS A 15 0.64 -4.53 11.35
N GLU A 16 1.74 -4.03 11.88
CA GLU A 16 1.94 -3.90 13.34
C GLU A 16 0.91 -2.96 13.97
N ARG A 17 0.58 -1.84 13.32
CA ARG A 17 -0.35 -0.84 13.84
C ARG A 17 -1.82 -1.24 13.71
N HIS A 18 -2.19 -1.84 12.58
CA HIS A 18 -3.59 -2.07 12.22
C HIS A 18 -3.99 -3.55 12.26
N GLY A 19 -3.05 -4.45 12.56
CA GLY A 19 -3.27 -5.90 12.60
C GLY A 19 -2.91 -6.58 11.29
N VAL A 20 -2.41 -7.82 11.40
CA VAL A 20 -1.95 -8.64 10.27
C VAL A 20 -3.05 -8.92 9.25
N GLU A 21 -4.30 -9.04 9.70
CA GLU A 21 -5.48 -9.33 8.86
C GLU A 21 -6.03 -8.09 8.13
N THR A 22 -5.60 -6.88 8.47
CA THR A 22 -6.14 -5.65 7.86
C THR A 22 -5.47 -5.42 6.52
N ILE A 23 -6.25 -5.33 5.45
CA ILE A 23 -5.78 -5.01 4.10
C ILE A 23 -5.30 -3.56 4.06
N ILE A 24 -4.06 -3.34 3.62
CA ILE A 24 -3.46 -2.01 3.53
C ILE A 24 -3.36 -1.58 2.06
N LEU A 25 -4.04 -0.48 1.73
CA LEU A 25 -3.94 0.21 0.43
C LEU A 25 -3.07 1.46 0.60
N PHE A 26 -1.94 1.53 -0.10
CA PHE A 26 -1.05 2.70 -0.10
C PHE A 26 -1.37 3.62 -1.26
N HIS A 27 -1.69 4.87 -0.98
CA HIS A 27 -1.81 5.89 -2.03
C HIS A 27 -0.41 6.29 -2.51
N VAL A 28 -0.09 5.99 -3.76
CA VAL A 28 1.21 6.25 -4.38
C VAL A 28 1.01 6.84 -5.78
N GLY A 29 1.45 8.09 -5.96
CA GLY A 29 1.16 8.85 -7.17
C GLY A 29 -0.35 9.01 -7.34
N ASP A 30 -0.88 8.57 -8.48
CA ASP A 30 -2.29 8.64 -8.85
C ASP A 30 -3.01 7.28 -8.71
N SER A 31 -2.43 6.37 -7.90
CA SER A 31 -2.90 4.99 -7.78
C SER A 31 -2.78 4.46 -6.36
N PHE A 32 -3.52 3.40 -6.08
CA PHE A 32 -3.47 2.67 -4.83
C PHE A 32 -2.75 1.34 -5.04
N GLU A 33 -1.72 1.09 -4.25
CA GLU A 33 -0.94 -0.14 -4.30
C GLU A 33 -1.13 -0.96 -3.02
N ALA A 34 -1.21 -2.27 -3.16
CA ALA A 34 -1.08 -3.22 -2.05
C ALA A 34 -0.01 -4.26 -2.39
N TYR A 35 0.57 -4.86 -1.36
CA TYR A 35 1.75 -5.71 -1.48
C TYR A 35 1.59 -7.01 -0.69
N PHE A 36 2.40 -8.02 -1.03
CA PHE A 36 2.44 -9.32 -0.33
C PHE A 36 1.05 -9.99 -0.25
N ASP A 37 0.67 -10.49 0.92
CA ASP A 37 -0.58 -11.26 1.13
C ASP A 37 -1.84 -10.42 0.87
N ASP A 38 -1.76 -9.09 1.05
CA ASP A 38 -2.87 -8.18 0.73
C ASP A 38 -3.11 -8.15 -0.78
N ALA A 39 -2.04 -8.15 -1.58
CA ALA A 39 -2.15 -8.20 -3.04
C ALA A 39 -2.84 -9.51 -3.49
N GLU A 40 -2.53 -10.64 -2.84
CA GLU A 40 -3.17 -11.92 -3.14
C GLU A 40 -4.65 -11.93 -2.76
N THR A 41 -4.98 -11.40 -1.58
CA THR A 41 -6.36 -11.32 -1.08
C THR A 41 -7.22 -10.43 -1.98
N ILE A 42 -6.70 -9.26 -2.37
CA ILE A 42 -7.39 -8.35 -3.27
C ILE A 42 -7.60 -9.00 -4.64
N THR A 43 -6.57 -9.64 -5.20
CA THR A 43 -6.69 -10.35 -6.49
C THR A 43 -7.81 -11.38 -6.46
N ARG A 44 -7.91 -12.16 -5.37
CA ARG A 44 -8.93 -13.21 -5.21
C ARG A 44 -10.35 -12.65 -5.10
N ILE A 45 -10.54 -11.53 -4.40
CA ILE A 45 -11.87 -10.96 -4.13
C ILE A 45 -12.34 -10.06 -5.29
N THR A 46 -11.41 -9.33 -5.89
CA THR A 46 -11.73 -8.22 -6.80
C THR A 46 -11.29 -8.45 -8.24
N GLU A 47 -10.60 -9.55 -8.50
CA GLU A 47 -10.06 -9.93 -9.81
C GLU A 47 -9.05 -8.92 -10.39
N VAL A 48 -8.61 -7.95 -9.57
CA VAL A 48 -7.56 -7.01 -9.96
C VAL A 48 -6.27 -7.79 -10.22
N PRO A 49 -5.65 -7.65 -11.42
CA PRO A 49 -4.46 -8.43 -11.75
C PRO A 49 -3.27 -8.12 -10.85
N ARG A 50 -2.64 -9.17 -10.31
CA ARG A 50 -1.34 -9.06 -9.64
C ARG A 50 -0.18 -9.04 -10.61
N PHE A 51 0.89 -8.39 -10.20
CA PHE A 51 2.18 -8.41 -10.90
C PHE A 51 3.32 -8.49 -9.87
N LYS A 52 4.54 -8.72 -10.38
CA LYS A 52 5.76 -8.71 -9.58
C LYS A 52 6.40 -7.33 -9.65
N MET A 53 6.51 -6.67 -8.51
CA MET A 53 7.20 -5.40 -8.33
C MET A 53 8.65 -5.64 -7.90
N THR A 54 9.56 -4.77 -8.37
CA THR A 54 11.01 -4.80 -8.08
C THR A 54 11.74 -6.07 -8.52
N ALA A 55 13.08 -6.03 -8.47
CA ALA A 55 13.91 -7.20 -8.76
C ALA A 55 13.72 -8.35 -7.74
N ALA A 56 13.24 -8.03 -6.54
CA ALA A 56 12.95 -9.02 -5.50
C ALA A 56 11.61 -9.76 -5.73
N GLY A 57 10.84 -9.37 -6.75
CA GLY A 57 9.61 -10.06 -7.13
C GLY A 57 8.47 -9.95 -6.12
N ILE A 58 8.36 -8.80 -5.43
CA ILE A 58 7.30 -8.54 -4.44
C ILE A 58 5.93 -8.61 -5.13
N PRO A 59 5.00 -9.47 -4.68
CA PRO A 59 3.64 -9.48 -5.20
C PRO A 59 2.97 -8.13 -4.95
N ALA A 60 2.37 -7.55 -5.98
CA ALA A 60 1.70 -6.27 -5.90
C ALA A 60 0.44 -6.22 -6.78
N ILE A 61 -0.50 -5.38 -6.38
CA ILE A 61 -1.62 -4.93 -7.21
C ILE A 61 -1.58 -3.41 -7.33
N ARG A 62 -2.22 -2.88 -8.36
CA ARG A 62 -2.41 -1.44 -8.54
C ARG A 62 -3.84 -1.16 -8.96
N ILE A 63 -4.51 -0.28 -8.22
CA ILE A 63 -5.88 0.15 -8.45
C ILE A 63 -5.84 1.63 -8.81
N SER A 64 -6.52 2.04 -9.87
CA SER A 64 -6.69 3.46 -10.19
C SER A 64 -7.63 4.12 -9.18
N ASP A 65 -7.52 5.43 -9.01
CA ASP A 65 -8.46 6.19 -8.17
C ASP A 65 -9.93 5.92 -8.54
N ALA A 66 -10.23 5.89 -9.84
CA ALA A 66 -11.57 5.59 -10.36
C ALA A 66 -12.11 4.19 -9.99
N ALA A 67 -11.23 3.20 -9.78
CA ALA A 67 -11.61 1.83 -9.43
C ALA A 67 -11.53 1.56 -7.92
N LEU A 68 -11.03 2.51 -7.12
CA LEU A 68 -10.80 2.33 -5.69
C LEU A 68 -12.11 2.06 -4.95
N GLU A 69 -13.14 2.85 -5.22
CA GLU A 69 -14.39 2.76 -4.49
C GLU A 69 -15.05 1.39 -4.69
N GLU A 70 -15.15 0.93 -5.93
CA GLU A 70 -15.68 -0.39 -6.26
C GLU A 70 -14.84 -1.52 -5.63
N CYS A 71 -13.51 -1.43 -5.74
CA CYS A 71 -12.61 -2.41 -5.15
C CYS A 71 -12.80 -2.46 -3.61
N ARG A 72 -12.85 -1.30 -2.95
CA ARG A 72 -13.02 -1.19 -1.51
C ARG A 72 -14.36 -1.76 -1.07
N ASN A 73 -15.44 -1.45 -1.78
CA ASN A 73 -16.77 -1.95 -1.43
C ASN A 73 -16.81 -3.48 -1.49
N ARG A 74 -16.25 -4.10 -2.54
CA ARG A 74 -16.14 -5.57 -2.63
C ARG A 74 -15.33 -6.20 -1.49
N LEU A 75 -14.25 -5.55 -1.05
CA LEU A 75 -13.47 -6.01 0.10
C LEU A 75 -14.28 -5.92 1.40
N LEU A 76 -15.01 -4.83 1.60
CA LEU A 76 -15.87 -4.64 2.77
C LEU A 76 -17.03 -5.64 2.79
N ASP A 77 -17.66 -5.89 1.64
CA ASP A 77 -18.73 -6.89 1.48
C ASP A 77 -18.24 -8.31 1.78
N ALA A 78 -16.97 -8.60 1.47
CA ALA A 78 -16.30 -9.85 1.85
C ALA A 78 -15.90 -9.93 3.34
N GLY A 79 -16.21 -8.88 4.13
CA GLY A 79 -15.89 -8.81 5.56
C GLY A 79 -14.45 -8.41 5.88
N CYS A 80 -13.68 -7.95 4.90
CA CYS A 80 -12.30 -7.53 5.14
C CYS A 80 -12.25 -6.18 5.87
N LYS A 81 -11.27 -6.03 6.77
CA LYS A 81 -10.88 -4.71 7.30
C LYS A 81 -9.93 -4.06 6.29
N VAL A 82 -10.22 -2.82 5.91
CA VAL A 82 -9.42 -2.07 4.92
C VAL A 82 -8.89 -0.78 5.54
N CYS A 83 -7.60 -0.51 5.37
CA CYS A 83 -6.94 0.73 5.76
C CYS A 83 -6.32 1.39 4.52
N VAL A 84 -6.58 2.69 4.34
CA VAL A 84 -5.99 3.48 3.26
C VAL A 84 -4.90 4.40 3.86
N SER A 85 -3.68 4.27 3.36
CA SER A 85 -2.53 5.06 3.78
C SER A 85 -2.35 6.26 2.86
N GLU A 86 -2.71 7.44 3.37
CA GLU A 86 -2.69 8.73 2.67
C GLU A 86 -1.45 9.55 3.08
N VAL A 87 -0.25 9.10 2.70
CA VAL A 87 0.99 9.83 3.04
C VAL A 87 1.39 10.76 1.90
N ARG A 88 1.66 12.02 2.21
CA ARG A 88 2.16 13.02 1.25
C ARG A 88 3.61 13.38 1.55
N GLY A 89 4.41 13.51 0.49
CA GLY A 89 5.77 14.02 0.57
C GLY A 89 5.81 15.55 0.57
N VAL A 90 7.01 16.13 0.64
CA VAL A 90 7.25 17.58 0.60
C VAL A 90 6.66 18.28 -0.64
N SER A 91 6.52 17.55 -1.74
CA SER A 91 5.90 18.05 -2.99
C SER A 91 4.37 18.02 -2.98
N GLY A 92 3.76 17.53 -1.90
CA GLY A 92 2.31 17.29 -1.81
C GLY A 92 1.84 16.02 -2.53
N ARG A 93 2.72 15.34 -3.29
CA ARG A 93 2.39 14.08 -3.96
C ARG A 93 2.25 12.94 -2.96
N HIS A 94 1.33 12.02 -3.25
CA HIS A 94 1.14 10.79 -2.49
C HIS A 94 2.34 9.85 -2.70
N ILE A 95 2.97 9.45 -1.61
CA ILE A 95 4.18 8.63 -1.61
C ILE A 95 4.05 7.45 -0.65
N LEU A 96 4.72 6.36 -1.00
CA LEU A 96 5.03 5.33 -0.02
C LEU A 96 6.09 5.90 0.94
N LYS A 97 5.73 6.09 2.22
CA LYS A 97 6.55 6.78 3.22
C LYS A 97 8.00 6.31 3.20
N ILE A 98 8.86 7.07 2.56
CA ILE A 98 10.29 7.00 2.79
C ILE A 98 10.48 7.54 4.20
N ASN A 99 11.27 6.85 5.04
CA ASN A 99 11.90 7.55 6.13
C ASN A 99 12.79 8.61 5.48
N GLU A 100 12.25 9.81 5.26
CA GLU A 100 13.06 11.00 5.40
C GLU A 100 13.59 10.86 6.83
N THR A 101 14.82 10.38 6.93
CA THR A 101 15.62 10.53 8.15
C THR A 101 15.33 11.91 8.67
N ASN A 102 14.93 12.01 9.93
CA ASN A 102 15.03 13.22 10.72
C ASN A 102 16.34 13.91 10.34
N THR A 103 16.29 14.83 9.38
CA THR A 103 17.20 15.94 9.36
C THR A 103 16.57 16.85 10.38
N GLU A 104 16.88 16.58 11.65
CA GLU A 104 16.91 17.59 12.68
C GLU A 104 17.93 18.64 12.22
N THR A 105 17.56 19.44 11.23
CA THR A 105 18.18 20.73 10.98
C THR A 105 17.51 21.69 11.93
N GLY A 106 18.23 22.00 13.01
CA GLY A 106 18.12 23.27 13.70
C GLY A 106 17.36 23.24 15.03
N ARG A 107 18.09 22.96 16.10
CA ARG A 107 18.17 23.88 17.24
C ARG A 107 19.62 23.99 17.71
#